data_AF-A0A5Z0FAD3-F1
#
_entry.id   AF-A0A5Z0FAD3-F1
#
_cell.length_a   1.000
_cell.length_b   1.000
_cell.length_c   1.000
_cell.angle_alpha   90.00
_cell.angle_beta   90.00
_cell.angle_gamma   90.00
#
_symmetry.space_group_name_H-M   'P 1'
#
loop_
_entity.id
_entity.type
_entity.pdbx_description
1 polymer ?
#
loop_
_entity_poly.entity_id
_entity_poly.type
_entity_poly.pdbx_seq_one_letter_code
_entity_poly.pdbx_strand_id
1 'polypeptide(L)' 'MSKEKEVLLNEEIRADEIRCIGDDGKAYGIISSDEALEIANRLGLDLVMIAADAKPPVCKIMDYGKFRY' A
#
# COMPACT_ATOMS: atom_id res chain seq x y z
N MET A 1 -12.16 16.58 -16.56
CA MET A 1 -11.40 15.32 -16.65
C MET A 1 -10.78 15.09 -15.30
N SER A 2 -11.43 14.29 -14.45
CA SER A 2 -10.89 13.91 -13.16
C SER A 2 -9.67 13.05 -13.45
N LYS A 3 -8.46 13.53 -13.15
CA LYS A 3 -7.27 12.68 -13.18
C LYS A 3 -7.54 11.56 -12.19
N GLU A 4 -7.86 10.36 -12.67
CA GLU A 4 -7.70 9.16 -11.87
C GLU A 4 -6.24 9.19 -11.43
N LYS A 5 -6.00 9.47 -10.14
CA LYS A 5 -4.67 9.32 -9.58
C LYS A 5 -4.32 7.86 -9.79
N GLU A 6 -3.33 7.58 -10.64
CA GLU A 6 -2.78 6.24 -10.80
C GLU A 6 -2.37 5.75 -9.41
N VAL A 7 -3.01 4.67 -8.97
CA VAL A 7 -2.72 4.03 -7.70
C VAL A 7 -1.54 3.11 -7.96
N LEU A 8 -0.43 3.34 -7.26
CA LEU A 8 0.74 2.47 -7.33
C LEU A 8 0.47 1.22 -6.49
N LEU A 9 0.77 0.06 -7.07
CA LEU A 9 0.55 -1.24 -6.47
C LEU A 9 1.84 -2.04 -6.34
N ASN A 10 1.96 -2.81 -5.26
CA ASN A 10 2.97 -3.87 -5.12
C ASN A 10 4.38 -3.37 -5.49
N GLU A 11 5.02 -3.98 -6.51
CA GLU A 11 6.38 -3.66 -6.96
C GLU A 11 6.52 -2.27 -7.62
N GLU A 12 5.42 -1.58 -7.93
CA GLU A 12 5.45 -0.20 -8.44
C GLU A 12 5.84 0.80 -7.33
N ILE A 13 5.72 0.39 -6.07
CA ILE A 13 6.04 1.21 -4.90
C ILE A 13 7.54 1.14 -4.63
N ARG A 14 8.26 2.21 -4.97
CA ARG A 14 9.73 2.32 -4.83
C ARG A 14 10.19 3.16 -3.65
N ALA A 15 9.35 3.35 -2.65
CA ALA A 15 9.69 4.16 -1.48
C ALA A 15 10.45 3.32 -0.45
N ASP A 16 11.63 3.78 -0.02
CA ASP A 16 12.48 3.04 0.93
C ASP A 16 11.77 2.77 2.28
N GLU A 17 10.95 3.73 2.74
CA GLU A 17 10.14 3.61 3.94
C GLU A 17 8.70 4.10 3.69
N ILE A 18 7.74 3.37 4.24
CA ILE A 18 6.31 3.65 4.13
C ILE A 18 5.62 3.48 5.47
N ARG A 19 4.55 4.25 5.71
CA ARG A 19 3.60 3.95 6.78
C ARG A 19 2.60 2.92 6.28
N CYS A 20 2.63 1.73 6.86
CA CYS A 20 1.80 0.60 6.45
C CYS A 20 0.66 0.31 7.44
N ILE A 21 -0.55 0.14 6.91
CA ILE A 21 -1.76 -0.25 7.64
C ILE A 21 -2.47 -1.42 6.94
N GLY A 22 -3.09 -2.32 7.69
CA GLY A 22 -3.94 -3.38 7.18
C GLY A 22 -5.38 -2.93 6.93
N ASP A 23 -6.13 -3.70 6.15
CA ASP A 23 -7.56 -3.47 5.93
C ASP A 23 -8.42 -3.66 7.19
N ASP A 24 -7.97 -4.50 8.11
CA ASP A 24 -8.55 -4.72 9.44
C ASP A 24 -8.24 -3.61 10.45
N GLY A 25 -7.54 -2.55 10.03
CA GLY A 25 -7.09 -1.47 10.91
C GLY A 25 -5.81 -1.79 11.70
N LYS A 26 -5.17 -2.95 11.45
CA LYS A 26 -3.88 -3.28 12.06
C LYS A 26 -2.81 -2.29 11.59
N ALA A 27 -2.11 -1.67 12.54
CA ALA A 27 -0.95 -0.84 12.22
C ALA A 27 0.30 -1.71 12.14
N TYR A 28 0.95 -1.73 10.97
CA TYR A 28 2.28 -2.33 10.81
C TYR A 28 3.40 -1.34 11.15
N GLY A 29 3.07 -0.04 11.15
CA GLY A 29 4.00 1.03 11.54
C GLY A 29 4.71 1.63 10.34
N ILE A 30 5.92 2.16 10.56
CA ILE A 30 6.82 2.60 9.50
C ILE A 30 7.77 1.44 9.22
N ILE A 31 7.69 0.88 8.02
CA ILE A 31 8.47 -0.28 7.57
C ILE A 31 8.93 -0.05 6.12
N SER A 32 9.83 -0.90 5.62
CA SER A 32 10.24 -0.83 4.22
C SER A 32 9.12 -1.25 3.26
N SER A 33 9.18 -0.78 2.01
CA SER A 33 8.28 -1.27 0.95
C SER A 33 8.37 -2.78 0.77
N ASP A 34 9.57 -3.33 0.86
CA ASP A 34 9.84 -4.75 0.68
C ASP A 34 9.20 -5.59 1.79
N GLU A 35 9.36 -5.17 3.05
CA GLU A 35 8.71 -5.84 4.19
C GLU A 35 7.17 -5.79 4.07
N ALA A 36 6.62 -4.63 3.68
CA ALA A 36 5.19 -4.51 3.48
C ALA A 36 4.67 -5.39 2.33
N LEU A 37 5.44 -5.50 1.25
CA LEU A 37 5.14 -6.35 0.11
C LEU A 37 5.18 -7.84 0.51
N GLU A 38 6.17 -8.27 1.29
CA GLU A 38 6.23 -9.62 1.84
C GLU A 38 5.00 -9.95 2.71
N ILE A 39 4.57 -9.00 3.55
CA ILE A 39 3.37 -9.16 4.37
C ILE A 39 2.12 -9.29 3.48
N ALA A 40 1.98 -8.42 2.47
CA ALA A 40 0.86 -8.47 1.52
C ALA A 40 0.81 -9.82 0.79
N ASN A 41 1.94 -10.27 0.26
CA ASN A 41 2.08 -11.57 -0.41
C ASN A 41 1.71 -12.75 0.51
N ARG A 42 2.18 -12.73 1.76
CA ARG A 42 1.86 -13.79 2.74
C ARG A 42 0.37 -13.85 3.08
N LEU A 43 -0.32 -12.72 3.03
CA LEU A 43 -1.75 -12.63 3.28
C LEU A 43 -2.60 -12.85 2.01
N GLY A 44 -1.98 -12.95 0.83
CA GLY A 44 -2.69 -13.02 -0.45
C GLY A 44 -3.46 -11.73 -0.77
N LEU A 45 -2.91 -10.58 -0.35
CA LEU A 45 -3.46 -9.24 -0.55
C LEU A 45 -2.50 -8.38 -1.37
N ASP A 46 -2.95 -7.18 -1.76
CA ASP A 46 -2.13 -6.20 -2.46
C ASP A 46 -1.58 -5.14 -1.50
N LEU A 47 -0.37 -4.66 -1.76
CA LEU A 47 0.15 -3.43 -1.17
C LEU A 47 -0.28 -2.25 -2.05
N VAL A 48 -1.11 -1.37 -1.51
CA VAL A 48 -1.73 -0.27 -2.26
C VAL A 48 -1.28 1.06 -1.70
N MET A 49 -0.67 1.92 -2.54
CA MET A 49 -0.31 3.27 -2.13
C MET A 49 -1.54 4.19 -2.10
N ILE A 50 -1.96 4.59 -0.91
CA ILE A 50 -3.14 5.45 -0.72
C ILE A 50 -2.78 6.94 -0.64
N ALA A 51 -1.55 7.27 -0.23
CA ALA A 51 -1.06 8.65 -0.19
C ALA A 51 0.45 8.72 -0.48
N ALA A 52 0.79 8.98 -1.75
CA ALA A 52 2.17 9.13 -2.21
C ALA A 52 2.86 10.41 -1.70
N ASP A 53 2.07 11.45 -1.44
CA ASP A 53 2.51 12.78 -1.02
C ASP A 53 2.76 12.91 0.50
N ALA A 54 2.37 11.90 1.27
CA ALA A 54 2.65 11.83 2.70
C ALA A 54 4.14 11.57 2.98
N LYS A 55 4.59 11.94 4.20
CA LYS A 55 5.97 11.70 4.68
C LYS A 55 5.92 10.95 6.02
N PRO A 56 6.25 9.64 6.04
CA PRO A 56 6.49 8.76 4.89
C PRO A 56 5.21 8.49 4.07
N PRO A 57 5.30 8.03 2.80
CA PRO A 57 4.14 7.64 2.00
C PRO A 57 3.28 6.61 2.73
N VAL A 58 1.96 6.69 2.58
CA VAL A 58 1.03 5.78 3.25
C VAL A 58 0.60 4.69 2.29
N CYS A 59 0.81 3.44 2.70
CA CYS A 59 0.36 2.25 1.98
C CYS A 59 -0.60 1.43 2.85
N LYS A 60 -1.54 0.76 2.19
CA LYS A 60 -2.53 -0.10 2.80
C LYS A 60 -2.43 -1.50 2.21
N ILE A 61 -2.39 -2.53 3.05
CA ILE A 61 -2.48 -3.93 2.62
C ILE A 61 -3.96 -4.31 2.56
N MET A 62 -4.49 -4.53 1.35
CA MET A 62 -5.90 -4.80 1.10
C MET A 62 -6.13 -5.52 -0.24
N ASP A 63 -7.34 -6.02 -0.47
CA ASP A 63 -7.74 -6.59 -1.77
C ASP A 63 -8.11 -5.45 -2.74
N TYR A 64 -7.18 -5.08 -3.62
CA TYR A 64 -7.41 -3.94 -4.53
C TYR A 64 -8.45 -4.26 -5.61
N GLY A 65 -8.56 -5.53 -6.01
CA GLY A 65 -9.54 -5.99 -6.98
C GLY A 65 -10.98 -5.71 -6.52
N LYS A 66 -11.28 -5.96 -5.24
CA LYS A 66 -12.58 -5.61 -4.64
C LYS A 66 -12.78 -4.10 -4.42
N PHE A 67 -11.71 -3.33 -4.30
CA PHE A 67 -11.83 -1.88 -4.09
C PHE A 67 -12.17 -1.12 -5.38
N ARG A 68 -11.72 -1.61 -6.54
CA ARG A 68 -11.95 -0.96 -7.84
C ARG A 68 -13.27 -1.32 -8.52
N TYR A 69 -14.05 -2.26 -7.97
CA TYR A 69 -15.31 -2.76 -8.56
C TYR A 69 -16.50 -2.62 -7.61
#